data_AF-A0AB32WTB4-F1
#
_entry.id   AF-A0AB32WTB4-F1
#
_cell.length_a   1.000
_cell.length_b   1.000
_cell.length_c   1.000
_cell.angle_alpha   90.00
_cell.angle_beta   90.00
_cell.angle_gamma   90.00
#
_symmetry.space_group_name_H-M   'P 1'
#
loop_
_entity.id
_entity.type
_entity.pdbx_description
1 polymer ?
#
loop_
_entity_poly.entity_id
_entity_poly.type
_entity_poly.pdbx_seq_one_letter_code
_entity_poly.pdbx_strand_id
1 'polypeptide(L)'
;MEGEEQKKLKGETKEKIVQIFKDFLTSVAKLDELVAVGGRLLTGFQQGLEFLRRPPINMTSKLIESIIKANETKRLKSYLQAGCIKSHDSVQNTNKLHTSLPGLRNHLIKVKSLLNDLESLLEDARAALQTANEHFSPLLDKEPVDGLDLQESSGEDEMAPSPLREPEVTDYAALMGIIYSMVKQDYVMQDKIVASLNLKSSSGELESYCLMWSLRPYINDQIMHLAWKLVP
;
A
#
# COMPACT_ATOMS: atom_id res chain seq x y z
N MET A 1 11.48 -19.99 -43.98
CA MET A 1 10.43 -20.62 -43.14
C MET A 1 10.77 -20.42 -41.65
N GLU A 2 11.98 -20.77 -41.20
CA GLU A 2 12.42 -20.57 -39.79
C GLU A 2 12.32 -19.12 -39.26
N GLY A 3 12.63 -18.11 -40.08
CA GLY A 3 12.55 -16.70 -39.65
C GLY A 3 11.13 -16.13 -39.45
N GLU A 4 10.09 -16.75 -40.01
CA GLU A 4 8.69 -16.35 -39.80
C GLU A 4 8.11 -17.01 -38.55
N GLU A 5 8.44 -18.27 -38.30
CA GLU A 5 8.05 -18.99 -37.07
C GLU A 5 8.67 -18.35 -35.83
N GLN A 6 9.95 -17.94 -35.91
CA GLN A 6 10.64 -17.28 -34.80
C GLN A 6 10.05 -15.90 -34.46
N LYS A 7 9.61 -15.13 -35.47
CA LYS A 7 8.90 -13.86 -35.28
C LYS A 7 7.52 -14.05 -34.66
N LYS A 8 6.80 -15.09 -35.10
CA LYS A 8 5.47 -15.44 -34.57
C LYS A 8 5.54 -15.83 -33.09
N LEU A 9 6.48 -16.73 -32.73
CA LEU A 9 6.71 -17.15 -31.34
C LEU A 9 7.10 -15.98 -30.42
N LYS A 10 7.93 -15.04 -30.91
CA LYS A 10 8.29 -13.83 -30.18
C LYS A 10 7.07 -12.92 -29.93
N GLY A 11 6.17 -12.81 -30.92
CA GLY A 11 4.90 -12.09 -30.79
C GLY A 11 3.97 -12.72 -29.75
N GLU A 12 3.77 -14.04 -29.82
CA GLU A 12 2.93 -14.79 -28.88
C GLU A 12 3.45 -14.71 -27.44
N THR A 13 4.78 -14.77 -27.25
CA THR A 13 5.40 -14.59 -25.94
C THR A 13 5.16 -13.18 -25.39
N LYS A 14 5.33 -12.15 -26.22
CA LYS A 14 5.10 -10.75 -25.83
C LYS A 14 3.63 -10.55 -25.42
N GLU A 15 2.69 -11.08 -26.19
CA GLU A 15 1.26 -11.01 -25.87
C GLU A 15 0.93 -11.69 -24.53
N LYS A 16 1.48 -12.89 -24.28
CA LYS A 16 1.29 -13.60 -23.02
C LYS A 16 1.79 -12.79 -21.82
N ILE A 17 2.98 -12.20 -21.92
CA ILE A 17 3.55 -11.42 -20.81
C ILE A 17 2.82 -10.11 -20.60
N VAL A 18 2.37 -9.45 -21.67
CA VAL A 18 1.49 -8.26 -21.55
C VAL A 18 0.17 -8.62 -20.87
N GLN A 19 -0.41 -9.79 -21.14
CA GLN A 19 -1.62 -10.23 -20.46
C GLN A 19 -1.37 -10.48 -18.96
N ILE A 20 -0.30 -11.20 -18.61
CA ILE A 20 0.10 -11.41 -17.21
C ILE A 20 0.33 -10.06 -16.51
N PHE A 21 0.96 -9.09 -17.18
CA PHE A 21 1.18 -7.75 -16.65
C PHE A 21 -0.14 -7.00 -16.35
N LYS A 22 -1.14 -7.10 -17.23
CA LYS A 22 -2.47 -6.53 -16.99
C LYS A 22 -3.16 -7.16 -15.78
N ASP A 23 -3.10 -8.47 -15.66
CA ASP A 23 -3.70 -9.21 -14.53
C ASP A 23 -2.99 -8.85 -13.22
N PHE A 24 -1.66 -8.70 -13.27
CA PHE A 24 -0.83 -8.25 -12.15
C PHE A 24 -1.23 -6.85 -11.69
N LEU A 25 -1.31 -5.87 -12.59
CA LEU A 25 -1.70 -4.52 -12.22
C LEU A 25 -3.15 -4.43 -11.74
N THR A 26 -4.04 -5.28 -12.25
CA THR A 26 -5.41 -5.41 -11.72
C THR A 26 -5.40 -5.83 -10.25
N SER A 27 -4.54 -6.78 -9.87
CA SER A 27 -4.36 -7.18 -8.46
C SER A 27 -3.71 -6.08 -7.62
N VAL A 28 -2.79 -5.30 -8.18
CA VAL A 28 -2.22 -4.10 -7.52
C VAL A 28 -3.28 -3.04 -7.25
N ALA A 29 -4.19 -2.76 -8.20
CA ALA A 29 -5.29 -1.82 -7.97
C ALA A 29 -6.21 -2.27 -6.83
N LYS A 30 -6.53 -3.57 -6.74
CA LYS A 30 -7.31 -4.13 -5.63
C LYS A 30 -6.60 -3.94 -4.28
N LEU A 31 -5.28 -4.04 -4.25
CA LEU A 31 -4.50 -3.77 -3.04
C LEU A 31 -4.62 -2.31 -2.62
N ASP A 32 -4.53 -1.37 -3.55
CA ASP A 32 -4.66 0.07 -3.27
C ASP A 32 -6.05 0.40 -2.70
N GLU A 33 -7.12 -0.22 -3.20
CA GLU A 33 -8.46 -0.09 -2.63
C GLU A 33 -8.53 -0.57 -1.17
N LEU A 34 -7.86 -1.69 -0.87
CA LEU A 34 -7.80 -2.23 0.50
C LEU A 34 -7.03 -1.30 1.43
N VAL A 35 -5.98 -0.62 0.97
CA VAL A 35 -5.21 0.32 1.81
C VAL A 35 -6.12 1.39 2.41
N ALA A 36 -7.04 1.94 1.61
CA ALA A 36 -8.01 2.93 2.08
C ALA A 36 -8.98 2.35 3.13
N VAL A 37 -9.37 1.09 2.99
CA VAL A 37 -10.21 0.38 3.99
C VAL A 37 -9.44 0.21 5.30
N GLY A 38 -8.20 -0.27 5.24
CA GLY A 38 -7.31 -0.42 6.39
C GLY A 38 -7.06 0.89 7.12
N GLY A 39 -6.80 1.98 6.38
CA GLY A 39 -6.57 3.31 6.96
C GLY A 39 -7.77 3.84 7.74
N ARG A 40 -9.01 3.61 7.24
CA ARG A 40 -10.24 3.97 7.98
C ARG A 40 -10.40 3.17 9.27
N LEU A 41 -10.06 1.88 9.25
CA LEU A 41 -10.12 1.04 10.45
C LEU A 41 -9.07 1.48 11.47
N LEU A 42 -7.83 1.78 11.03
CA LEU A 42 -6.77 2.26 11.90
C LEU A 42 -7.14 3.62 12.53
N THR A 43 -7.68 4.54 11.75
CA THR A 43 -8.21 5.82 12.23
C THR A 43 -9.35 5.61 13.22
N GLY A 44 -10.24 4.66 12.94
CA GLY A 44 -11.33 4.27 13.85
C GLY A 44 -10.83 3.75 15.19
N PHE A 45 -9.75 2.94 15.17
CA PHE A 45 -9.08 2.46 16.37
C PHE A 45 -8.47 3.62 17.17
N GLN A 46 -7.71 4.51 16.51
CA GLN A 46 -7.12 5.70 17.13
C GLN A 46 -8.20 6.56 17.81
N GLN A 47 -9.23 6.97 17.07
CA GLN A 47 -10.31 7.81 17.58
C GLN A 47 -11.02 7.17 18.78
N GLY A 48 -11.31 5.87 18.68
CA GLY A 48 -11.98 5.15 19.76
C GLY A 48 -11.12 5.09 21.02
N LEU A 49 -9.82 4.92 20.88
CA LEU A 49 -8.88 4.82 21.99
C LEU A 49 -8.60 6.18 22.64
N GLU A 50 -8.42 7.23 21.83
CA GLU A 50 -8.27 8.62 22.30
C GLU A 50 -9.51 9.08 23.08
N PHE A 51 -10.70 8.69 22.60
CA PHE A 51 -11.95 9.01 23.29
C PHE A 51 -11.98 8.43 24.71
N LEU A 52 -11.61 7.15 24.87
CA LEU A 52 -11.59 6.49 26.18
C LEU A 52 -10.52 7.06 27.13
N ARG A 53 -9.47 7.69 26.59
CA ARG A 53 -8.38 8.28 27.36
C ARG A 53 -8.60 9.74 27.70
N ARG A 54 -9.68 10.35 27.23
CA ARG A 54 -9.94 11.76 27.45
C ARG A 54 -9.93 12.06 28.96
N PRO A 55 -9.07 12.97 29.43
CA PRO A 55 -9.02 13.30 30.84
C PRO A 55 -10.32 14.00 31.26
N PRO A 56 -10.74 13.85 32.52
CA PRO A 56 -11.84 14.63 33.06
C PRO A 56 -11.51 16.12 33.02
N ILE A 57 -12.55 16.97 33.04
CA ILE A 57 -12.37 18.42 33.12
C ILE A 57 -11.56 18.76 34.37
N ASN A 58 -10.51 19.56 34.19
CA ASN A 58 -9.69 20.05 35.29
C ASN A 58 -10.47 21.09 36.11
N MET A 59 -10.97 20.66 37.28
CA MET A 59 -11.74 21.50 38.20
C MET A 59 -10.88 22.41 39.09
N THR A 60 -9.55 22.35 39.00
CA THR A 60 -8.66 23.18 39.85
C THR A 60 -8.56 24.63 39.38
N SER A 61 -8.96 24.91 38.13
CA SER A 61 -8.99 26.27 37.59
C SER A 61 -10.20 27.03 38.15
N LYS A 62 -9.94 28.14 38.84
CA LYS A 62 -10.99 29.04 39.35
C LYS A 62 -11.94 29.51 38.25
N LEU A 63 -11.42 29.76 37.05
CA LEU A 63 -12.23 30.17 35.90
C LEU A 63 -13.21 29.07 35.48
N ILE A 64 -12.73 27.83 35.35
CA ILE A 64 -13.57 26.68 34.98
C ILE A 64 -14.63 26.43 36.05
N GLU A 65 -14.24 26.51 37.32
CA GLU A 65 -15.16 26.37 38.44
C GLU A 65 -16.27 27.44 38.41
N SER A 66 -15.91 28.71 38.22
CA SER A 66 -16.89 29.81 38.10
C SER A 66 -17.84 29.62 36.92
N ILE A 67 -17.34 29.19 35.76
CA ILE A 67 -18.17 28.92 34.57
C ILE A 67 -19.17 27.80 34.85
N ILE A 68 -18.73 26.68 35.46
CA ILE A 68 -19.61 25.55 35.77
C ILE A 68 -20.69 25.94 36.77
N LYS A 69 -20.33 26.68 37.82
CA LYS A 69 -21.29 27.16 38.83
C LYS A 69 -22.31 28.12 38.22
N ALA A 70 -21.89 29.04 37.35
CA ALA A 70 -22.79 29.99 36.70
C ALA A 70 -23.79 29.32 35.74
N ASN A 71 -23.46 28.14 35.21
CA ASN A 71 -24.28 27.41 34.22
C ASN A 71 -24.85 26.10 34.78
N GLU A 72 -24.95 25.99 36.11
CA GLU A 72 -25.25 24.73 36.78
C GLU A 72 -26.68 24.25 36.45
N THR A 73 -26.77 23.04 35.88
CA THR A 73 -28.05 22.37 35.61
C THR A 73 -27.96 20.90 36.04
N LYS A 74 -29.11 20.25 36.31
CA LYS A 74 -29.15 18.80 36.59
C LYS A 74 -28.44 18.00 35.48
N ARG A 75 -28.69 18.38 34.21
CA ARG A 75 -28.05 17.77 33.03
C ARG A 75 -26.52 17.94 33.04
N LEU A 76 -26.02 19.14 33.34
CA LEU A 76 -24.58 19.40 33.40
C LEU A 76 -23.92 18.60 34.54
N LYS A 77 -24.54 18.52 35.72
CA LYS A 77 -24.03 17.69 36.83
C LYS A 77 -23.88 16.24 36.43
N SER A 78 -24.92 15.64 35.85
CA SER A 78 -24.87 14.25 35.39
C SER A 78 -23.80 14.03 34.31
N TYR A 79 -23.64 14.97 33.38
CA TYR A 79 -22.60 14.90 32.35
C TYR A 79 -21.18 14.95 32.93
N LEU A 80 -20.94 15.83 33.90
CA LEU A 80 -19.65 15.93 34.61
C LEU A 80 -19.36 14.67 35.43
N GLN A 81 -20.37 14.15 36.15
CA GLN A 81 -20.26 12.89 36.90
C GLN A 81 -19.97 11.69 35.99
N ALA A 82 -20.48 11.71 34.75
CA ALA A 82 -20.18 10.71 33.73
C ALA A 82 -18.80 10.92 33.06
N GLY A 83 -17.95 11.81 33.57
CA GLY A 83 -16.61 12.06 33.01
C GLY A 83 -16.62 12.88 31.72
N CYS A 84 -17.67 13.67 31.49
CA CYS A 84 -17.86 14.45 30.26
C CYS A 84 -18.00 13.56 29.02
N ILE A 85 -18.62 12.39 29.19
CA ILE A 85 -18.87 11.41 28.14
C ILE A 85 -20.37 11.21 28.02
N LYS A 86 -20.91 11.34 26.80
CA LYS A 86 -22.29 10.94 26.51
C LYS A 86 -22.34 9.43 26.34
N SER A 87 -23.42 8.79 26.79
CA SER A 87 -23.62 7.34 26.66
C SER A 87 -23.56 6.87 25.19
N HIS A 88 -24.20 7.61 24.28
CA HIS A 88 -24.15 7.34 22.85
C HIS A 88 -22.71 7.34 22.30
N ASP A 89 -21.93 8.38 22.63
CA ASP A 89 -20.56 8.52 22.16
C ASP A 89 -19.66 7.41 22.73
N SER A 90 -19.89 7.02 23.99
CA SER A 90 -19.21 5.88 24.61
C SER A 90 -19.45 4.57 23.86
N VAL A 91 -20.71 4.26 23.55
CA VAL A 91 -21.09 3.07 22.80
C VAL A 91 -20.48 3.10 21.40
N GLN A 92 -20.57 4.23 20.70
CA GLN A 92 -20.03 4.36 19.35
C GLN A 92 -18.51 4.17 19.31
N ASN A 93 -17.76 4.79 20.23
CA ASN A 93 -16.30 4.67 20.27
C ASN A 93 -15.82 3.30 20.74
N THR A 94 -16.55 2.66 21.65
CA THR A 94 -16.31 1.27 22.04
C THR A 94 -16.54 0.33 20.85
N ASN A 95 -17.60 0.55 20.08
CA ASN A 95 -17.88 -0.22 18.86
C ASN A 95 -16.80 0.00 17.79
N LYS A 96 -16.27 1.22 17.64
CA LYS A 96 -15.12 1.48 16.75
C LYS A 96 -13.93 0.63 17.16
N LEU A 97 -13.55 0.61 18.45
CA LEU A 97 -12.44 -0.22 18.93
C LEU A 97 -12.69 -1.71 18.70
N HIS A 98 -13.90 -2.18 19.02
CA HIS A 98 -14.26 -3.58 18.86
C HIS A 98 -14.20 -4.04 17.40
N THR A 99 -14.65 -3.20 16.46
CA THR A 99 -14.71 -3.57 15.03
C THR A 99 -13.40 -3.33 14.29
N SER A 100 -12.61 -2.33 14.71
CA SER A 100 -11.39 -1.92 14.00
C SER A 100 -10.31 -2.98 14.02
N LEU A 101 -10.00 -3.57 15.19
CA LEU A 101 -8.89 -4.54 15.28
C LEU A 101 -9.19 -5.85 14.51
N PRO A 102 -10.36 -6.50 14.65
CA PRO A 102 -10.74 -7.63 13.79
C PRO A 102 -10.81 -7.24 12.31
N GLY A 103 -11.31 -6.03 12.00
CA GLY A 103 -11.33 -5.50 10.64
C GLY A 103 -9.93 -5.39 10.03
N LEU A 104 -8.95 -4.89 10.79
CA LEU A 104 -7.56 -4.77 10.36
C LEU A 104 -6.91 -6.14 10.15
N ARG A 105 -7.20 -7.13 11.00
CA ARG A 105 -6.73 -8.51 10.79
C ARG A 105 -7.32 -9.11 9.52
N ASN A 106 -8.61 -8.90 9.27
CA ASN A 106 -9.27 -9.35 8.04
C ASN A 106 -8.69 -8.64 6.80
N HIS A 107 -8.36 -7.35 6.91
CA HIS A 107 -7.63 -6.60 5.89
C HIS A 107 -6.30 -7.26 5.56
N LEU A 108 -5.48 -7.59 6.57
CA LEU A 108 -4.18 -8.25 6.35
C LEU A 108 -4.31 -9.62 5.68
N ILE A 109 -5.34 -10.41 6.03
CA ILE A 109 -5.61 -11.69 5.38
C ILE A 109 -5.89 -11.48 3.88
N LYS A 110 -6.69 -10.46 3.53
CA LYS A 110 -7.01 -10.14 2.14
C LYS A 110 -5.79 -9.65 1.36
N VAL A 111 -5.01 -8.74 1.96
CA VAL A 111 -3.75 -8.24 1.36
C VAL A 111 -2.78 -9.40 1.12
N LYS A 112 -2.62 -10.30 2.10
CA LYS A 112 -1.76 -11.48 1.98
C LYS A 112 -2.22 -12.42 0.87
N SER A 113 -3.53 -12.62 0.69
CA SER A 113 -4.07 -13.40 -0.43
C SER A 113 -3.67 -12.78 -1.77
N LEU A 114 -3.87 -11.47 -1.94
CA LEU A 114 -3.50 -10.77 -3.18
C LEU A 114 -1.99 -10.77 -3.42
N LEU A 115 -1.17 -10.71 -2.37
CA LEU A 115 0.28 -10.86 -2.50
C LEU A 115 0.68 -12.24 -3.04
N ASN A 116 0.01 -13.30 -2.59
CA ASN A 116 0.24 -14.64 -3.13
C ASN A 116 -0.19 -14.73 -4.61
N ASP A 117 -1.29 -14.05 -4.99
CA ASP A 117 -1.72 -13.98 -6.39
C ASP A 117 -0.67 -13.24 -7.25
N LEU A 118 -0.11 -12.13 -6.75
CA LEU A 118 0.98 -11.41 -7.43
C LEU A 118 2.24 -12.27 -7.57
N GLU A 119 2.59 -13.04 -6.54
CA GLU A 119 3.74 -13.96 -6.57
C GLU A 119 3.53 -15.08 -7.61
N SER A 120 2.31 -15.63 -7.70
CA SER A 120 1.97 -16.60 -8.74
C SER A 120 2.13 -16.01 -10.15
N LEU A 121 1.65 -14.78 -10.38
CA LEU A 121 1.78 -14.10 -11.67
C LEU A 121 3.23 -13.81 -12.05
N LEU A 122 4.09 -13.53 -11.06
CA LEU A 122 5.53 -13.40 -11.29
C LEU A 122 6.17 -14.72 -11.73
N GLU A 123 5.79 -15.83 -11.10
CA GLU A 123 6.28 -17.15 -11.49
C GLU A 123 5.80 -17.52 -12.90
N ASP A 124 4.56 -17.19 -13.26
CA ASP A 124 4.02 -17.39 -14.61
C ASP A 124 4.78 -16.55 -15.66
N ALA A 125 5.11 -15.29 -15.33
CA ALA A 125 5.93 -14.44 -16.19
C ALA A 125 7.35 -14.99 -16.35
N ARG A 126 7.96 -15.47 -15.27
CA ARG A 126 9.29 -16.10 -15.28
C ARG A 126 9.29 -17.37 -16.14
N ALA A 127 8.28 -18.21 -16.01
CA ALA A 127 8.13 -19.42 -16.83
C ALA A 127 7.98 -19.06 -18.32
N ALA A 128 7.15 -18.06 -18.65
CA ALA A 128 6.98 -17.59 -20.03
C ALA A 128 8.29 -17.06 -20.63
N LEU A 129 9.10 -16.33 -19.86
CA LEU A 129 10.42 -15.87 -20.26
C LEU A 129 11.40 -17.03 -20.51
N GLN A 130 11.41 -18.05 -19.65
CA GLN A 130 12.28 -19.21 -19.79
C GLN A 130 11.97 -20.02 -21.03
N THR A 131 10.69 -20.31 -21.28
CA THR A 131 10.24 -21.00 -22.50
C THR A 131 10.66 -20.25 -23.76
N ALA A 132 10.51 -18.92 -23.76
CA ALA A 132 10.99 -18.09 -24.86
C ALA A 132 12.51 -18.23 -25.05
N ASN A 133 13.30 -18.06 -23.98
CA ASN A 133 14.75 -18.13 -24.07
C ASN A 133 15.26 -19.50 -24.54
N GLU A 134 14.66 -20.60 -24.08
CA GLU A 134 14.97 -21.97 -24.52
C GLU A 134 14.68 -22.19 -26.01
N HIS A 135 13.58 -21.63 -26.54
CA HIS A 135 13.24 -21.72 -27.95
C HIS A 135 14.13 -20.84 -28.86
N PHE A 136 14.80 -19.81 -28.32
CA PHE A 136 15.71 -18.94 -29.08
C PHE A 136 17.20 -19.34 -28.94
N SER A 137 17.53 -20.37 -28.16
CA SER A 137 18.91 -20.76 -27.80
C SER A 137 19.54 -21.96 -28.56
N PRO A 138 19.25 -22.25 -29.84
CA PRO A 138 20.17 -23.03 -30.66
C PRO A 138 20.86 -22.12 -31.68
N LEU A 139 21.83 -21.29 -31.24
CA LEU A 139 22.94 -20.69 -32.03
C LEU A 139 23.43 -19.36 -31.42
N LEU A 140 24.13 -19.40 -30.28
CA LEU A 140 25.03 -18.28 -29.95
C LEU A 140 26.31 -18.77 -29.28
N ASP A 141 27.09 -19.52 -30.05
CA ASP A 141 28.52 -19.66 -29.79
C ASP A 141 29.23 -18.58 -30.63
N LYS A 142 29.32 -17.36 -30.07
CA LYS A 142 30.28 -16.31 -30.48
C LYS A 142 30.23 -15.12 -29.51
N GLU A 143 31.26 -15.12 -28.66
CA GLU A 143 32.00 -14.06 -27.95
C GLU A 143 31.29 -12.79 -27.41
N PRO A 144 31.71 -12.32 -26.21
CA PRO A 144 31.15 -11.14 -25.59
C PRO A 144 31.72 -9.85 -26.21
N VAL A 145 30.84 -8.94 -26.63
CA VAL A 145 31.23 -7.55 -26.90
C VAL A 145 31.10 -6.76 -25.59
N ASP A 146 32.26 -6.29 -25.15
CA ASP A 146 32.52 -5.39 -24.04
C ASP A 146 31.83 -4.02 -24.24
N GLY A 147 31.44 -3.38 -23.11
CA GLY A 147 31.03 -1.98 -23.08
C GLY A 147 29.66 -1.68 -22.48
N LEU A 148 29.55 -1.73 -21.15
CA LEU A 148 28.55 -0.94 -20.40
C LEU A 148 29.29 0.12 -19.59
N ASP A 149 29.55 1.26 -20.22
CA ASP A 149 29.94 2.48 -19.50
C ASP A 149 28.66 3.23 -19.10
N LEU A 150 28.36 3.19 -17.80
CA LEU A 150 27.40 4.08 -17.15
C LEU A 150 28.08 5.42 -16.94
N GLN A 151 27.85 6.38 -17.85
CA GLN A 151 28.27 7.76 -17.64
C GLN A 151 27.11 8.60 -17.10
N GLU A 152 27.23 9.00 -15.83
CA GLU A 152 26.52 10.14 -15.25
C GLU A 152 26.91 11.42 -16.00
N SER A 153 25.92 12.17 -16.50
CA SER A 153 26.14 13.54 -16.97
C SER A 153 24.99 14.42 -16.52
N SER A 154 25.29 15.28 -15.56
CA SER A 154 24.51 16.44 -15.16
C SER A 154 24.36 17.44 -16.31
N GLY A 155 23.13 17.88 -16.58
CA GLY A 155 22.85 19.01 -17.46
C GLY A 155 21.35 19.26 -17.55
N GLU A 156 20.91 20.42 -17.08
CA GLU A 156 19.57 20.95 -17.31
C GLU A 156 19.36 21.14 -18.81
N ASP A 157 18.40 20.42 -19.40
CA ASP A 157 17.79 20.84 -20.64
C ASP A 157 16.34 20.36 -20.70
N GLU A 158 15.46 21.26 -21.12
CA GLU A 158 14.01 21.13 -21.14
C GLU A 158 13.61 20.15 -22.27
N MET A 159 13.70 18.85 -21.98
CA MET A 159 13.51 17.82 -23.00
C MET A 159 12.04 17.45 -23.17
N ALA A 160 11.49 17.81 -24.34
CA ALA A 160 10.25 17.24 -24.86
C ALA A 160 10.26 15.70 -24.71
N PRO A 161 9.12 15.07 -24.39
CA PRO A 161 9.10 13.64 -24.09
C PRO A 161 9.52 12.86 -25.34
N SER A 162 10.68 12.21 -25.26
CA SER A 162 11.12 11.24 -26.23
C SER A 162 10.01 10.20 -26.45
N PRO A 163 9.76 9.74 -27.69
CA PRO A 163 8.82 8.64 -27.91
C PRO A 163 9.26 7.46 -27.04
N LEU A 164 8.39 7.01 -26.14
CA LEU A 164 8.64 5.83 -25.32
C LEU A 164 8.98 4.68 -26.29
N ARG A 165 10.22 4.17 -26.21
CA ARG A 165 10.62 2.94 -26.88
C ARG A 165 9.57 1.87 -26.54
N GLU A 166 9.15 1.08 -27.52
CA GLU A 166 8.26 -0.06 -27.24
C GLU A 166 8.88 -0.93 -26.14
N PRO A 167 8.18 -1.16 -25.01
CA PRO A 167 8.73 -1.94 -23.92
C PRO A 167 9.04 -3.36 -24.38
N GLU A 168 10.22 -3.83 -24.02
CA GLU A 168 10.60 -5.21 -24.22
C GLU A 168 9.97 -6.10 -23.15
N VAL A 169 9.90 -7.39 -23.45
CA VAL A 169 9.29 -8.39 -22.57
C VAL A 169 9.98 -8.43 -21.19
N THR A 170 11.28 -8.18 -21.17
CA THR A 170 12.09 -8.05 -19.96
C THR A 170 11.72 -6.82 -19.12
N ASP A 171 11.29 -5.73 -19.75
CA ASP A 171 10.91 -4.49 -19.05
C ASP A 171 9.64 -4.71 -18.22
N TYR A 172 8.65 -5.41 -18.78
CA TYR A 172 7.42 -5.79 -18.06
C TYR A 172 7.73 -6.66 -16.84
N ALA A 173 8.54 -7.70 -17.00
CA ALA A 173 8.88 -8.61 -15.91
C ALA A 173 9.71 -7.94 -14.81
N ALA A 174 10.69 -7.10 -15.20
CA ALA A 174 11.46 -6.31 -14.24
C ALA A 174 10.55 -5.38 -13.44
N LEU A 175 9.63 -4.68 -14.11
CA LEU A 175 8.70 -3.76 -13.46
C LEU A 175 7.74 -4.47 -12.50
N MET A 176 7.21 -5.64 -12.88
CA MET A 176 6.41 -6.46 -11.96
C MET A 176 7.20 -6.85 -10.70
N GLY A 177 8.45 -7.29 -10.87
CA GLY A 177 9.31 -7.68 -9.74
C GLY A 177 9.57 -6.53 -8.78
N ILE A 178 9.84 -5.33 -9.33
CA ILE A 178 10.02 -4.10 -8.54
C ILE A 178 8.75 -3.76 -7.76
N ILE A 179 7.59 -3.74 -8.43
CA ILE A 179 6.30 -3.43 -7.80
C ILE A 179 5.96 -4.45 -6.71
N TYR A 180 6.15 -5.74 -6.96
CA TYR A 180 5.91 -6.78 -5.95
C TYR A 180 6.78 -6.56 -4.72
N SER A 181 8.07 -6.24 -4.89
CA SER A 181 8.96 -5.93 -3.77
C SER A 181 8.46 -4.74 -2.95
N MET A 182 8.06 -3.66 -3.61
CA MET A 182 7.48 -2.46 -2.98
C MET A 182 6.23 -2.79 -2.16
N VAL A 183 5.25 -3.47 -2.78
CA VAL A 183 3.98 -3.84 -2.13
C VAL A 183 4.21 -4.82 -0.98
N LYS A 184 5.15 -5.76 -1.12
CA LYS A 184 5.50 -6.71 -0.05
C LYS A 184 6.08 -6.00 1.16
N GLN A 185 6.95 -5.00 0.96
CA GLN A 185 7.48 -4.17 2.05
C GLN A 185 6.39 -3.34 2.72
N ASP A 186 5.48 -2.76 1.94
CA ASP A 186 4.31 -2.02 2.45
C ASP A 186 3.41 -2.94 3.32
N TYR A 187 3.14 -4.17 2.88
CA TYR A 187 2.42 -5.16 3.68
C TYR A 187 3.15 -5.51 4.99
N VAL A 188 4.46 -5.74 4.97
CA VAL A 188 5.23 -6.05 6.19
C VAL A 188 5.14 -4.90 7.19
N MET A 189 5.15 -3.65 6.71
CA MET A 189 4.93 -2.48 7.56
C MET A 189 3.51 -2.48 8.14
N GLN A 190 2.48 -2.69 7.32
CA GLN A 190 1.09 -2.76 7.77
C GLN A 190 0.87 -3.86 8.81
N ASP A 191 1.46 -5.05 8.61
CA ASP A 191 1.40 -6.18 9.54
C ASP A 191 2.01 -5.82 10.90
N LYS A 192 3.20 -5.19 10.90
CA LYS A 192 3.86 -4.71 12.13
C LYS A 192 3.02 -3.66 12.86
N ILE A 193 2.42 -2.72 12.13
CA ILE A 193 1.52 -1.71 12.71
C ILE A 193 0.37 -2.43 13.42
N VAL A 194 -0.36 -3.31 12.72
CA VAL A 194 -1.52 -4.00 13.30
C VAL A 194 -1.14 -4.90 14.48
N ALA A 195 0.01 -5.58 14.41
CA ALA A 195 0.52 -6.41 15.50
C ALA A 195 0.86 -5.60 16.76
N SER A 196 1.27 -4.34 16.60
CA SER A 196 1.61 -3.44 17.71
C SER A 196 0.40 -2.80 18.39
N LEU A 197 -0.77 -2.79 17.73
CA LEU A 197 -1.96 -2.13 18.23
C LEU A 197 -2.48 -2.79 19.51
N ASN A 198 -2.62 -1.99 20.57
CA ASN A 198 -3.19 -2.43 21.82
C ASN A 198 -3.79 -1.25 22.60
N LEU A 199 -4.53 -1.53 23.67
CA LEU A 199 -5.20 -0.49 24.48
C LEU A 199 -4.22 0.44 25.23
N LYS A 200 -2.92 0.12 25.26
CA LYS A 200 -1.86 0.93 25.87
C LYS A 200 -1.04 1.74 24.85
N SER A 201 -1.21 1.53 23.54
CA SER A 201 -0.50 2.27 22.48
C SER A 201 -0.72 3.78 22.64
N SER A 202 0.32 4.59 22.83
CA SER A 202 0.21 6.04 23.07
C SER A 202 -0.38 6.83 21.89
N SER A 203 -0.82 8.07 22.12
CA SER A 203 -1.34 8.95 21.04
C SER A 203 -0.31 9.14 19.93
N GLY A 204 0.93 9.47 20.31
CA GLY A 204 2.02 9.70 19.35
C GLY A 204 2.38 8.45 18.53
N GLU A 205 2.32 7.26 19.13
CA GLU A 205 2.49 5.99 18.38
C GLU A 205 1.36 5.79 17.36
N LEU A 206 0.11 6.00 17.75
CA LEU A 206 -1.05 5.83 16.87
C LEU A 206 -1.05 6.84 15.71
N GLU A 207 -0.71 8.09 16.00
CA GLU A 207 -0.52 9.13 14.99
C GLU A 207 0.58 8.75 14.00
N SER A 208 1.71 8.22 14.50
CA SER A 208 2.82 7.75 13.68
C SER A 208 2.39 6.58 12.78
N TYR A 209 1.63 5.62 13.32
CA TYR A 209 1.10 4.50 12.55
C TYR A 209 0.12 4.95 11.47
N CYS A 210 -0.81 5.86 11.77
CA CYS A 210 -1.74 6.43 10.80
C CYS A 210 -0.99 7.18 9.69
N LEU A 211 0.05 7.93 10.05
CA LEU A 211 0.89 8.66 9.09
C LEU A 211 1.64 7.68 8.17
N MET A 212 2.32 6.68 8.74
CA MET A 212 3.02 5.66 7.95
C MET A 212 2.08 4.91 7.01
N TRP A 213 0.88 4.56 7.48
CA TRP A 213 -0.15 3.91 6.67
C TRP A 213 -0.59 4.78 5.48
N SER A 214 -0.70 6.09 5.69
CA SER A 214 -1.17 7.04 4.67
C SER A 214 -0.07 7.40 3.67
N LEU A 215 1.18 7.54 4.14
CA LEU A 215 2.31 7.94 3.31
C LEU A 215 2.88 6.79 2.46
N ARG A 216 2.68 5.54 2.89
CA ARG A 216 3.18 4.34 2.19
C ARG A 216 4.65 4.46 1.74
N PRO A 217 5.60 4.62 2.67
CA PRO A 217 6.98 5.01 2.35
C PRO A 217 7.74 4.02 1.44
N TYR A 218 7.25 2.79 1.30
CA TYR A 218 7.86 1.77 0.42
C TYR A 218 7.30 1.81 -1.01
N ILE A 219 6.28 2.63 -1.27
CA ILE A 219 5.66 2.76 -2.57
C ILE A 219 6.24 3.98 -3.28
N ASN A 220 6.83 3.75 -4.45
CA ASN A 220 7.29 4.79 -5.35
C ASN A 220 6.22 5.08 -6.41
N ASP A 221 5.57 6.24 -6.28
CA ASP A 221 4.51 6.66 -7.19
C ASP A 221 4.97 6.80 -8.65
N GLN A 222 6.24 7.15 -8.89
CA GLN A 222 6.77 7.27 -10.26
C GLN A 222 6.81 5.91 -10.95
N ILE A 223 7.20 4.86 -10.23
CA ILE A 223 7.23 3.47 -10.73
C ILE A 223 5.80 2.99 -11.00
N MET A 224 4.88 3.28 -10.09
CA MET A 224 3.46 2.95 -10.27
C MET A 224 2.89 3.66 -11.51
N HIS A 225 3.13 4.97 -11.66
CA HIS A 225 2.71 5.74 -12.82
C HIS A 225 3.32 5.23 -14.13
N LEU A 226 4.60 4.85 -14.11
CA LEU A 226 5.24 4.23 -15.27
C LEU A 226 4.52 2.94 -15.66
N ALA A 227 4.24 2.06 -14.70
CA ALA A 227 3.55 0.79 -14.95
C ALA A 227 2.16 0.98 -15.57
N TRP A 228 1.39 1.92 -15.04
CA TRP A 228 0.06 2.24 -15.58
C TRP A 228 0.09 2.81 -17.00
N LYS A 229 1.15 3.53 -17.38
CA LYS A 229 1.33 4.01 -18.77
C LYS A 229 1.64 2.88 -19.75
N LEU A 230 2.13 1.74 -19.28
CA LEU A 230 2.44 0.58 -20.11
C LEU A 230 1.25 -0.37 -20.29
N VAL A 231 0.11 -0.08 -19.65
CA VAL A 231 -1.16 -0.79 -19.88
C VAL A 231 -1.78 -0.25 -21.18
N PRO A 232 -1.97 -1.10 -22.21
CA PRO A 232 -2.68 -0.75 -23.45
C PRO A 232 -4.15 -0.39 -23.24
#